data_AF-A0A222MX17-F1
#
_entry.id   AF-A0A222MX17-F1
#
_cell.length_a   1.000
_cell.length_b   1.000
_cell.length_c   1.000
_cell.angle_alpha   90.00
_cell.angle_beta   90.00
_cell.angle_gamma   90.00
#
_symmetry.space_group_name_H-M   'P 1'
#
loop_
_entity.id
_entity.type
_entity.pdbx_description
1 polymer ?
#
loop_
_entity_poly.entity_id
_entity_poly.type
_entity_poly.pdbx_seq_one_letter_code
_entity_poly.pdbx_strand_id
1 'polypeptide(L)'
;MSKELVATFKPYELLKQEQSSRKVELDFEIVDFEFICEKNKRYKVYGKDNLEMFYSDDFFVKNFDKITQKFFINILPKKDLPFELKLKADSNLVKIEAKITSNRPFSYYENLKRDLYQCIYKTLAKNNLLTLRLDKNLDNNLENYIQVYKNGEAIQEFEFLLALGSYPIEHQNDEAIFYKQAQVKQIYDEGVYANPVPKDCLLFEYIYRKMGREGRNLRGEILALEPLKFVDNPFVLKDESIYKVEFADRAKYYANDYGFLRKDDRGFFISNTIQVSQVDLKNTGSIKTNVDENTVVEVLYNDVIEDAVKSGIVNIQSSDVKIRGSVGATKLNAKNLEIKGVTHKKSDITSKNAYIKTHKGFLEAENVYIENLEDGIVRAKNVYVKNCLSAKIEAQNIYIENLLNNNKLYPKKTLVIENSIKNLNLIHISPVNVLAADNTNDEYKNIKDLSIKVAKELELITTKMQNLYRYLVSNQVRVLQYKKDDENGNLSDLQERLLKLYENNIDKYNSYVKQYENIIYMKHKIHKKIDFFDTMCFKVNVYIKALNIGEANILAFYPQGSRYLEFKKMLGFVDTNKKFMLVKDDNNETYIKSKKNFNEIELENLKAYLEKLAGRDDFYEI
;
A
#
# COMPACT_ATOMS: atom_id res chain seq x y z
N MET A 1 -81.61 -8.15 -40.00
CA MET A 1 -80.83 -9.05 -39.11
C MET A 1 -80.39 -8.23 -37.92
N SER A 2 -80.89 -8.54 -36.72
CA SER A 2 -80.56 -7.84 -35.48
C SER A 2 -79.07 -8.02 -35.16
N LYS A 3 -78.35 -6.89 -35.00
CA LYS A 3 -77.00 -6.87 -34.43
C LYS A 3 -77.14 -7.13 -32.94
N GLU A 4 -76.95 -8.37 -32.52
CA GLU A 4 -76.92 -8.70 -31.10
C GLU A 4 -75.50 -8.42 -30.59
N LEU A 5 -75.38 -7.36 -29.78
CA LEU A 5 -74.14 -7.01 -29.10
C LEU A 5 -73.95 -7.96 -27.92
N VAL A 6 -72.89 -8.76 -27.95
CA VAL A 6 -72.62 -9.77 -26.92
C VAL A 6 -71.34 -9.43 -26.17
N ALA A 7 -71.40 -9.48 -24.85
CA ALA A 7 -70.24 -9.22 -24.00
C ALA A 7 -69.57 -10.54 -23.58
N THR A 8 -68.26 -10.64 -23.74
CA THR A 8 -67.50 -11.88 -23.48
C THR A 8 -66.04 -11.62 -23.14
N PHE A 9 -65.46 -12.46 -22.30
CA PHE A 9 -64.01 -12.48 -22.04
C PHE A 9 -63.22 -13.27 -23.09
N LYS A 10 -63.92 -14.11 -23.87
CA LYS A 10 -63.30 -15.04 -24.83
C LYS A 10 -64.08 -15.04 -26.16
N PRO A 11 -63.90 -14.00 -26.99
CA PRO A 11 -64.64 -13.85 -28.26
C PRO A 11 -64.61 -15.08 -29.17
N TYR A 12 -63.46 -15.75 -29.28
CA TYR A 12 -63.31 -16.91 -30.16
C TYR A 12 -63.99 -18.19 -29.64
N GLU A 13 -64.07 -18.40 -28.33
CA GLU A 13 -64.82 -19.53 -27.77
C GLU A 13 -66.32 -19.34 -28.01
N LEU A 14 -66.82 -18.11 -27.80
CA LEU A 14 -68.21 -17.76 -28.08
C LEU A 14 -68.53 -17.88 -29.58
N LEU A 15 -67.64 -17.40 -30.48
CA LEU A 15 -67.81 -17.54 -31.92
C LEU A 15 -67.95 -19.03 -32.34
N LYS A 16 -67.14 -19.93 -31.76
CA LYS A 16 -67.22 -21.38 -32.03
C LYS A 16 -68.55 -22.00 -31.60
N GLN A 17 -69.11 -21.54 -30.47
CA GLN A 17 -70.42 -22.00 -30.00
C GLN A 17 -71.52 -21.56 -30.98
N GLU A 18 -71.51 -20.30 -31.40
CA GLU A 18 -72.46 -19.75 -32.38
C GLU A 18 -72.28 -20.33 -33.79
N GLN A 19 -71.07 -20.71 -34.18
CA GLN A 19 -70.79 -21.34 -35.46
C GLN A 19 -71.44 -22.73 -35.57
N SER A 20 -71.50 -23.48 -34.47
CA SER A 20 -72.07 -24.84 -34.42
C SER A 20 -73.56 -24.90 -34.76
N SER A 21 -74.28 -23.78 -34.58
CA SER A 21 -75.72 -23.68 -34.86
C SER A 21 -76.05 -23.12 -36.24
N ARG A 22 -75.05 -22.80 -37.09
CA ARG A 22 -75.26 -22.10 -38.37
C ARG A 22 -74.45 -22.70 -39.53
N LYS A 23 -75.03 -22.67 -40.75
CA LYS A 23 -74.41 -23.16 -41.99
C LYS A 23 -73.48 -22.15 -42.71
N VAL A 24 -73.44 -20.90 -42.26
CA VAL A 24 -72.61 -19.82 -42.83
C VAL A 24 -71.40 -19.63 -41.93
N GLU A 25 -70.20 -19.44 -42.50
CA GLU A 25 -69.01 -19.12 -41.73
C GLU A 25 -69.15 -17.73 -41.08
N LEU A 26 -68.97 -17.66 -39.77
CA LEU A 26 -69.13 -16.48 -38.95
C LEU A 26 -67.77 -15.90 -38.56
N ASP A 27 -67.78 -14.60 -38.32
CA ASP A 27 -66.71 -13.82 -37.70
C ASP A 27 -67.37 -12.84 -36.71
N PHE A 28 -66.57 -12.08 -35.98
CA PHE A 28 -67.08 -11.02 -35.11
C PHE A 28 -66.39 -9.70 -35.37
N GLU A 29 -66.93 -8.60 -34.86
CA GLU A 29 -66.25 -7.32 -34.76
C GLU A 29 -66.19 -6.92 -33.29
N ILE A 30 -65.05 -6.43 -32.84
CA ILE A 30 -64.89 -5.86 -31.50
C ILE A 30 -65.39 -4.42 -31.58
N VAL A 31 -66.51 -4.14 -30.92
CA VAL A 31 -67.16 -2.83 -30.88
C VAL A 31 -66.54 -1.98 -29.77
N ASP A 32 -66.32 -2.59 -28.61
CA ASP A 32 -65.75 -1.94 -27.44
C ASP A 32 -65.05 -2.97 -26.54
N PHE A 33 -64.28 -2.48 -25.57
CA PHE A 33 -63.65 -3.30 -24.55
C PHE A 33 -63.51 -2.56 -23.22
N GLU A 34 -63.63 -3.30 -22.13
CA GLU A 34 -63.46 -2.82 -20.76
C GLU A 34 -62.37 -3.62 -20.06
N PHE A 35 -61.59 -2.97 -19.21
CA PHE A 35 -60.60 -3.60 -18.36
C PHE A 35 -61.11 -3.71 -16.95
N ILE A 36 -61.20 -4.93 -16.45
CA ILE A 36 -61.53 -5.24 -15.07
C ILE A 36 -60.21 -5.43 -14.34
N CYS A 37 -59.87 -4.44 -13.52
CA CYS A 37 -58.63 -4.38 -12.76
C CYS A 37 -58.92 -4.67 -11.29
N GLU A 38 -58.34 -5.74 -10.76
CA GLU A 38 -58.58 -6.23 -9.40
C GLU A 38 -57.40 -5.93 -8.48
N LYS A 39 -57.69 -5.49 -7.25
CA LYS A 39 -56.73 -5.37 -6.14
C LYS A 39 -57.40 -5.75 -4.82
N ASN A 40 -56.81 -6.64 -4.05
CA ASN A 40 -57.35 -7.05 -2.74
C ASN A 40 -58.85 -7.44 -2.77
N LYS A 41 -59.27 -8.24 -3.76
CA LYS A 41 -60.68 -8.66 -3.97
C LYS A 41 -61.68 -7.54 -4.27
N ARG A 42 -61.21 -6.32 -4.53
CA ARG A 42 -62.01 -5.21 -5.07
C ARG A 42 -61.62 -5.03 -6.52
N TYR A 43 -62.58 -4.70 -7.38
CA TYR A 43 -62.31 -4.41 -8.79
C TYR A 43 -62.75 -3.01 -9.18
N LYS A 44 -62.08 -2.45 -10.18
CA LYS A 44 -62.49 -1.25 -10.90
C LYS A 44 -62.55 -1.57 -12.39
N VAL A 45 -63.50 -0.94 -13.07
CA VAL A 45 -63.69 -1.10 -14.52
C VAL A 45 -63.20 0.16 -15.22
N TYR A 46 -62.38 -0.01 -16.24
CA TYR A 46 -61.86 1.07 -17.06
C TYR A 46 -62.27 0.85 -18.52
N GLY A 47 -62.99 1.82 -19.09
CA GLY A 47 -63.26 1.87 -20.53
C GLY A 47 -62.16 2.57 -21.32
N LYS A 48 -62.38 2.72 -22.63
CA LYS A 48 -61.44 3.33 -23.59
C LYS A 48 -60.98 4.75 -23.24
N ASP A 49 -61.82 5.55 -22.58
CA ASP A 49 -61.47 6.93 -22.19
C ASP A 49 -60.40 7.00 -21.08
N ASN A 50 -60.13 5.87 -20.43
CA ASN A 50 -59.20 5.79 -19.31
C ASN A 50 -57.84 5.17 -19.69
N LEU A 51 -57.53 4.98 -20.97
CA LEU A 51 -56.32 4.29 -21.41
C LEU A 51 -55.03 5.03 -21.04
N GLU A 52 -55.04 6.37 -20.97
CA GLU A 52 -53.82 7.17 -20.81
C GLU A 52 -53.09 6.91 -19.48
N MET A 53 -53.83 6.68 -18.39
CA MET A 53 -53.23 6.41 -17.08
C MET A 53 -52.40 5.11 -17.05
N PHE A 54 -52.72 4.15 -17.93
CA PHE A 54 -52.02 2.88 -18.00
C PHE A 54 -50.64 2.98 -18.65
N TYR A 55 -50.27 4.11 -19.27
CA TYR A 55 -48.90 4.32 -19.80
C TYR A 55 -47.86 4.64 -18.71
N SER A 56 -48.30 4.92 -17.48
CA SER A 56 -47.39 4.98 -16.33
C SER A 56 -47.04 3.56 -15.87
N ASP A 57 -45.75 3.23 -15.83
CA ASP A 57 -45.26 1.93 -15.34
C ASP A 57 -45.72 1.64 -13.91
N ASP A 58 -45.65 2.62 -13.02
CA ASP A 58 -46.11 2.47 -11.64
C ASP A 58 -47.61 2.17 -11.58
N PHE A 59 -48.42 2.89 -12.37
CA PHE A 59 -49.87 2.65 -12.40
C PHE A 59 -50.19 1.26 -12.97
N PHE A 60 -49.53 0.88 -14.06
CA PHE A 60 -49.77 -0.39 -14.74
C PHE A 60 -49.36 -1.59 -13.88
N VAL A 61 -48.24 -1.49 -13.14
CA VAL A 61 -47.68 -2.61 -12.37
C VAL A 61 -48.24 -2.66 -10.95
N LYS A 62 -48.21 -1.55 -10.18
CA LYS A 62 -48.43 -1.57 -8.71
C LYS A 62 -49.90 -1.44 -8.28
N ASN A 63 -50.76 -0.90 -9.12
CA ASN A 63 -52.12 -0.53 -8.68
C ASN A 63 -53.13 -1.67 -8.71
N PHE A 64 -52.82 -2.78 -9.37
CA PHE A 64 -53.73 -3.91 -9.53
C PHE A 64 -52.94 -5.21 -9.51
N ASP A 65 -53.50 -6.26 -8.90
CA ASP A 65 -52.92 -7.60 -8.85
C ASP A 65 -53.19 -8.35 -10.16
N LYS A 66 -54.36 -8.08 -10.77
CA LYS A 66 -54.81 -8.71 -12.01
C LYS A 66 -55.51 -7.71 -12.91
N ILE A 67 -55.21 -7.76 -14.22
CA ILE A 67 -55.92 -7.01 -15.26
C ILE A 67 -56.50 -8.02 -16.24
N THR A 68 -57.81 -7.96 -16.42
CA THR A 68 -58.54 -8.76 -17.42
C THR A 68 -59.30 -7.85 -18.35
N GLN A 69 -59.51 -8.27 -19.59
CA GLN A 69 -60.27 -7.50 -20.57
C GLN A 69 -61.54 -8.23 -20.96
N LYS A 70 -62.64 -7.47 -21.05
CA LYS A 70 -63.95 -7.91 -21.48
C LYS A 70 -64.25 -7.23 -22.80
N PHE A 71 -64.61 -8.01 -23.81
CA PHE A 71 -64.91 -7.51 -25.15
C PHE A 71 -66.41 -7.45 -25.38
N PHE A 72 -66.85 -6.41 -26.08
CA PHE A 72 -68.20 -6.28 -26.60
C PHE A 72 -68.13 -6.51 -28.11
N ILE A 73 -68.75 -7.60 -28.57
CA ILE A 73 -68.61 -8.05 -29.95
C ILE A 73 -69.96 -8.11 -30.66
N ASN A 74 -69.95 -7.87 -31.97
CA ASN A 74 -71.05 -8.20 -32.86
C ASN A 74 -70.66 -9.41 -33.70
N ILE A 75 -71.53 -10.40 -33.82
CA ILE A 75 -71.29 -11.58 -34.68
C ILE A 75 -71.91 -11.34 -36.06
N LEU A 76 -71.14 -11.59 -37.11
CA LEU A 76 -71.51 -11.35 -38.51
C LEU A 76 -70.97 -12.47 -39.42
N PRO A 77 -71.48 -12.60 -40.66
CA PRO A 77 -70.86 -13.49 -41.65
C PRO A 77 -69.40 -13.10 -41.91
N LYS A 78 -68.53 -14.09 -42.07
CA LYS A 78 -67.10 -13.89 -42.29
C LYS A 78 -66.85 -13.13 -43.59
N LYS A 79 -66.03 -12.08 -43.49
CA LYS A 79 -65.53 -11.30 -44.63
C LYS A 79 -64.11 -11.74 -44.96
N ASP A 80 -63.83 -11.93 -46.25
CA ASP A 80 -62.49 -12.22 -46.73
C ASP A 80 -61.66 -10.92 -46.82
N LEU A 81 -60.57 -10.85 -46.05
CA LEU A 81 -59.68 -9.68 -45.99
C LEU A 81 -58.41 -9.92 -46.83
N PRO A 82 -57.92 -8.91 -47.58
CA PRO A 82 -56.79 -9.10 -48.48
C PRO A 82 -55.42 -9.11 -47.78
N PHE A 83 -55.38 -9.00 -46.45
CA PHE A 83 -54.17 -8.99 -45.64
C PHE A 83 -54.37 -9.80 -44.35
N GLU A 84 -53.26 -10.20 -43.75
CA GLU A 84 -53.22 -10.85 -42.44
C GLU A 84 -52.27 -10.11 -41.48
N LEU A 85 -52.48 -10.30 -40.18
CA LEU A 85 -51.62 -9.75 -39.14
C LEU A 85 -50.92 -10.89 -38.40
N LYS A 86 -49.59 -10.80 -38.32
CA LYS A 86 -48.75 -11.69 -37.50
C LYS A 86 -48.15 -10.88 -36.35
N LEU A 87 -48.08 -11.50 -35.17
CA LEU A 87 -47.44 -10.89 -33.99
C LEU A 87 -46.09 -11.55 -33.75
N LYS A 88 -45.11 -10.74 -33.39
CA LYS A 88 -43.80 -11.15 -32.90
C LYS A 88 -43.61 -10.55 -31.52
N ALA A 89 -43.32 -11.38 -30.53
CA ALA A 89 -43.16 -10.94 -29.15
C ALA A 89 -41.80 -11.39 -28.59
N ASP A 90 -41.30 -10.66 -27.60
CA ASP A 90 -40.16 -11.12 -26.79
C ASP A 90 -40.56 -12.27 -25.86
N SER A 91 -39.57 -12.94 -25.25
CA SER A 91 -39.80 -14.14 -24.43
C SER A 91 -40.76 -13.91 -23.27
N ASN A 92 -40.78 -12.69 -22.73
CA ASN A 92 -41.59 -12.30 -21.58
C ASN A 92 -42.90 -11.58 -21.97
N LEU A 93 -43.19 -11.42 -23.27
CA LEU A 93 -44.37 -10.73 -23.81
C LEU A 93 -44.51 -9.27 -23.33
N VAL A 94 -43.39 -8.61 -23.06
CA VAL A 94 -43.35 -7.18 -22.70
C VAL A 94 -43.40 -6.33 -23.96
N LYS A 95 -42.75 -6.75 -25.04
CA LYS A 95 -42.75 -6.03 -26.31
C LYS A 95 -43.42 -6.86 -27.40
N ILE A 96 -44.35 -6.24 -28.13
CA ILE A 96 -45.04 -6.86 -29.26
C ILE A 96 -44.89 -6.00 -30.50
N GLU A 97 -44.31 -6.59 -31.52
CA GLU A 97 -44.23 -6.07 -32.87
C GLU A 97 -45.30 -6.77 -33.72
N ALA A 98 -45.91 -6.03 -34.63
CA ALA A 98 -46.90 -6.58 -35.55
C ALA A 98 -46.42 -6.42 -36.98
N LYS A 99 -46.73 -7.44 -37.80
CA LYS A 99 -46.43 -7.51 -39.22
C LYS A 99 -47.71 -7.69 -40.00
N ILE A 100 -48.07 -6.72 -40.83
CA ILE A 100 -49.16 -6.84 -41.80
C ILE A 100 -48.57 -7.43 -43.07
N THR A 101 -49.16 -8.51 -43.58
CA THR A 101 -48.77 -9.13 -44.85
C THR A 101 -49.96 -9.13 -45.81
N SER A 102 -49.75 -8.61 -47.02
CA SER A 102 -50.76 -8.65 -48.09
C SER A 102 -50.82 -10.05 -48.70
N ASN A 103 -51.97 -10.73 -48.58
CA ASN A 103 -52.17 -12.09 -49.11
C ASN A 103 -52.47 -12.09 -50.62
N ARG A 104 -52.99 -10.98 -51.12
CA ARG A 104 -53.24 -10.73 -52.54
C ARG A 104 -53.12 -9.22 -52.83
N PRO A 105 -52.85 -8.83 -54.09
CA PRO A 105 -52.93 -7.43 -54.48
C PRO A 105 -54.33 -6.86 -54.24
N PHE A 106 -54.43 -5.68 -53.64
CA PHE A 106 -55.68 -4.94 -53.45
C PHE A 106 -55.43 -3.43 -53.50
N SER A 107 -56.45 -2.67 -53.91
CA SER A 107 -56.43 -1.20 -53.90
C SER A 107 -57.06 -0.65 -52.64
N TYR A 108 -56.79 0.63 -52.33
CA TYR A 108 -57.43 1.32 -51.22
C TYR A 108 -58.97 1.20 -51.26
N TYR A 109 -59.57 1.00 -50.07
CA TYR A 109 -61.01 1.01 -49.87
C TYR A 109 -61.35 1.71 -48.54
N GLU A 110 -62.52 2.37 -48.47
CA GLU A 110 -62.87 3.28 -47.38
C GLU A 110 -62.76 2.66 -45.98
N ASN A 111 -63.13 1.38 -45.84
CA ASN A 111 -63.12 0.68 -44.55
C ASN A 111 -61.74 0.10 -44.15
N LEU A 112 -60.67 0.33 -44.91
CA LEU A 112 -59.35 -0.28 -44.67
C LEU A 112 -58.81 0.00 -43.26
N LYS A 113 -58.90 1.26 -42.79
CA LYS A 113 -58.45 1.64 -41.44
C LYS A 113 -59.17 0.84 -40.37
N ARG A 114 -60.50 0.75 -40.47
CA ARG A 114 -61.32 -0.02 -39.53
C ARG A 114 -60.98 -1.50 -39.58
N ASP A 115 -60.83 -2.08 -40.77
CA ASP A 115 -60.47 -3.49 -40.95
C ASP A 115 -59.08 -3.78 -40.34
N LEU A 116 -58.11 -2.86 -40.44
CA LEU A 116 -56.80 -2.96 -39.80
C LEU A 116 -56.89 -3.00 -38.26
N TYR A 117 -57.63 -2.08 -37.64
CA TYR A 117 -57.85 -2.12 -36.19
C TYR A 117 -58.61 -3.37 -35.77
N GLN A 118 -59.61 -3.81 -36.52
CA GLN A 118 -60.32 -5.06 -36.23
C GLN A 118 -59.37 -6.25 -36.29
N CYS A 119 -58.49 -6.33 -37.30
CA CYS A 119 -57.44 -7.34 -37.35
C CYS A 119 -56.51 -7.27 -36.15
N ILE A 120 -56.05 -6.09 -35.73
CA ILE A 120 -55.22 -5.90 -34.54
C ILE A 120 -55.94 -6.40 -33.29
N TYR A 121 -57.14 -5.91 -33.00
CA TYR A 121 -57.88 -6.27 -31.79
C TYR A 121 -58.22 -7.75 -31.75
N LYS A 122 -58.66 -8.32 -32.88
CA LYS A 122 -58.91 -9.77 -33.00
C LYS A 122 -57.65 -10.58 -32.74
N THR A 123 -56.51 -10.15 -33.31
CA THR A 123 -55.26 -10.88 -33.15
C THR A 123 -54.72 -10.78 -31.72
N LEU A 124 -54.85 -9.62 -31.05
CA LEU A 124 -54.55 -9.47 -29.63
C LEU A 124 -55.47 -10.34 -28.76
N ALA A 125 -56.79 -10.29 -29.01
CA ALA A 125 -57.78 -11.11 -28.30
C ALA A 125 -57.53 -12.62 -28.47
N LYS A 126 -57.18 -13.05 -29.69
CA LYS A 126 -56.84 -14.46 -30.01
C LYS A 126 -55.66 -14.98 -29.20
N ASN A 127 -54.69 -14.10 -28.92
CA ASN A 127 -53.46 -14.43 -28.21
C ASN A 127 -53.51 -14.10 -26.70
N ASN A 128 -54.70 -13.74 -26.18
CA ASN A 128 -54.94 -13.29 -24.80
C ASN A 128 -54.07 -12.09 -24.38
N LEU A 129 -53.80 -11.18 -25.31
CA LEU A 129 -53.02 -9.96 -25.09
C LEU A 129 -53.96 -8.78 -24.83
N LEU A 130 -53.61 -7.96 -23.85
CA LEU A 130 -54.35 -6.75 -23.50
C LEU A 130 -54.31 -5.76 -24.66
N THR A 131 -55.46 -5.14 -24.90
CA THR A 131 -55.59 -3.98 -25.80
C THR A 131 -55.19 -2.65 -25.13
N LEU A 132 -54.62 -2.74 -23.93
CA LEU A 132 -53.93 -1.64 -23.23
C LEU A 132 -52.52 -1.46 -23.79
N ARG A 133 -51.93 -0.27 -23.57
CA ARG A 133 -50.50 -0.03 -23.84
C ARG A 133 -50.10 -0.27 -25.30
N LEU A 134 -51.03 -0.05 -26.23
CA LEU A 134 -50.69 0.01 -27.64
C LEU A 134 -49.68 1.14 -27.87
N ASP A 135 -48.86 1.04 -28.90
CA ASP A 135 -47.88 2.08 -29.17
C ASP A 135 -48.58 3.42 -29.43
N LYS A 136 -48.08 4.51 -28.84
CA LYS A 136 -48.68 5.85 -29.00
C LYS A 136 -48.64 6.34 -30.45
N ASN A 137 -47.74 5.80 -31.28
CA ASN A 137 -47.66 6.11 -32.70
C ASN A 137 -48.42 5.11 -33.59
N LEU A 138 -49.18 4.17 -33.02
CA LEU A 138 -49.92 3.17 -33.79
C LEU A 138 -50.81 3.81 -34.87
N ASP A 139 -51.56 4.84 -34.50
CA ASP A 139 -52.47 5.55 -35.42
C ASP A 139 -51.71 6.19 -36.58
N ASN A 140 -50.55 6.80 -36.30
CA ASN A 140 -49.67 7.38 -37.32
C ASN A 140 -49.05 6.30 -38.21
N ASN A 141 -48.61 5.18 -37.64
CA ASN A 141 -48.05 4.06 -38.37
C ASN A 141 -49.07 3.45 -39.34
N LEU A 142 -50.31 3.25 -38.89
CA LEU A 142 -51.38 2.75 -39.73
C LEU A 142 -51.81 3.77 -40.80
N GLU A 143 -51.86 5.06 -40.47
CA GLU A 143 -52.17 6.08 -41.48
C GLU A 143 -51.09 6.13 -42.56
N ASN A 144 -49.80 6.06 -42.19
CA ASN A 144 -48.70 5.97 -43.16
C ASN A 144 -48.85 4.76 -44.08
N TYR A 145 -49.18 3.59 -43.51
CA TYR A 145 -49.46 2.39 -44.31
C TYR A 145 -50.65 2.59 -45.27
N ILE A 146 -51.73 3.22 -44.81
CA ILE A 146 -52.92 3.50 -45.65
C ILE A 146 -52.60 4.49 -46.77
N GLN A 147 -51.78 5.52 -46.50
CA GLN A 147 -51.43 6.55 -47.49
C GLN A 147 -50.70 5.97 -48.70
N VAL A 148 -49.88 4.94 -48.50
CA VAL A 148 -49.21 4.21 -49.59
C VAL A 148 -50.26 3.65 -50.57
N TYR A 149 -51.31 3.00 -50.07
CA TYR A 149 -52.38 2.46 -50.92
C TYR A 149 -53.25 3.54 -51.55
N LYS A 150 -53.43 4.70 -50.88
CA LYS A 150 -54.12 5.87 -51.46
C LYS A 150 -53.34 6.46 -52.64
N ASN A 151 -52.02 6.39 -52.60
CA ASN A 151 -51.13 6.85 -53.67
C ASN A 151 -50.99 5.85 -54.83
N GLY A 152 -51.66 4.69 -54.76
CA GLY A 152 -51.60 3.65 -55.79
C GLY A 152 -50.38 2.73 -55.69
N GLU A 153 -49.58 2.86 -54.63
CA GLU A 153 -48.45 1.99 -54.33
C GLU A 153 -48.90 0.79 -53.48
N ALA A 154 -48.18 -0.34 -53.55
CA ALA A 154 -48.49 -1.54 -52.79
C ALA A 154 -47.29 -1.96 -51.93
N ILE A 155 -47.54 -2.23 -50.65
CA ILE A 155 -46.54 -2.78 -49.73
C ILE A 155 -46.91 -4.21 -49.38
N GLN A 156 -45.97 -5.13 -49.62
CA GLN A 156 -46.18 -6.54 -49.32
C GLN A 156 -46.18 -6.81 -47.82
N GLU A 157 -45.29 -6.14 -47.07
CA GLU A 157 -45.10 -6.34 -45.64
C GLU A 157 -44.85 -5.01 -44.91
N PHE A 158 -45.53 -4.81 -43.78
CA PHE A 158 -45.36 -3.61 -42.94
C PHE A 158 -45.22 -4.02 -41.47
N GLU A 159 -44.05 -3.72 -40.88
CA GLU A 159 -43.71 -4.04 -39.50
C GLU A 159 -43.69 -2.77 -38.64
N PHE A 160 -44.28 -2.85 -37.44
CA PHE A 160 -44.31 -1.74 -36.49
C PHE A 160 -44.41 -2.24 -35.04
N LEU A 161 -44.00 -1.40 -34.08
CA LEU A 161 -44.23 -1.67 -32.66
C LEU A 161 -45.72 -1.55 -32.38
N LEU A 162 -46.35 -2.62 -31.90
CA LEU A 162 -47.77 -2.66 -31.62
C LEU A 162 -48.09 -2.31 -30.18
N ALA A 163 -47.32 -2.82 -29.21
CA ALA A 163 -47.58 -2.60 -27.79
C ALA A 163 -46.31 -2.79 -26.93
N LEU A 164 -46.27 -2.10 -25.78
CA LEU A 164 -45.16 -2.17 -24.83
C LEU A 164 -45.65 -2.17 -23.36
N GLY A 165 -45.35 -3.25 -22.64
CA GLY A 165 -45.54 -3.39 -21.20
C GLY A 165 -44.46 -2.67 -20.39
N SER A 166 -44.21 -3.13 -19.15
CA SER A 166 -43.14 -2.60 -18.29
C SER A 166 -42.11 -3.68 -17.99
N TYR A 167 -40.84 -3.40 -18.30
CA TYR A 167 -39.72 -4.29 -18.01
C TYR A 167 -39.36 -4.29 -16.52
N PRO A 168 -39.08 -5.46 -15.91
CA PRO A 168 -38.53 -5.52 -14.56
C PRO A 168 -37.12 -4.91 -14.53
N ILE A 169 -36.74 -4.33 -13.39
CA ILE A 169 -35.34 -4.04 -13.06
C ILE A 169 -34.96 -4.99 -11.94
N GLU A 170 -33.94 -5.82 -12.18
CA GLU A 170 -33.46 -6.81 -11.21
C GLU A 170 -32.88 -6.15 -9.95
N HIS A 171 -32.89 -6.92 -8.86
CA HIS A 171 -32.16 -6.56 -7.65
C HIS A 171 -30.65 -6.52 -7.88
N GLN A 172 -29.96 -5.60 -7.18
CA GLN A 172 -28.51 -5.67 -7.00
C GLN A 172 -28.24 -6.27 -5.61
N ASN A 173 -27.57 -7.42 -5.56
CA ASN A 173 -27.14 -8.05 -4.30
C ASN A 173 -26.09 -7.18 -3.58
N ASP A 174 -25.99 -7.34 -2.27
CA ASP A 174 -24.87 -6.82 -1.50
C ASP A 174 -23.61 -7.67 -1.74
N GLU A 175 -22.44 -7.02 -1.64
CA GLU A 175 -21.15 -7.68 -1.90
C GLU A 175 -20.10 -7.21 -0.89
N ALA A 176 -19.36 -8.16 -0.31
CA ALA A 176 -18.24 -7.88 0.58
C ALA A 176 -16.91 -8.22 -0.10
N ILE A 177 -16.08 -7.20 -0.34
CA ILE A 177 -14.80 -7.31 -1.03
C ILE A 177 -13.67 -7.18 0.00
N PHE A 178 -12.74 -8.14 -0.02
CA PHE A 178 -11.55 -8.17 0.82
C PHE A 178 -10.32 -7.84 -0.02
N TYR A 179 -9.75 -6.64 0.15
CA TYR A 179 -8.47 -6.26 -0.47
C TYR A 179 -7.27 -6.78 0.33
N LYS A 180 -7.46 -6.96 1.64
CA LYS A 180 -6.49 -7.55 2.56
C LYS A 180 -7.13 -8.69 3.35
N GLN A 181 -6.36 -9.74 3.58
CA GLN A 181 -6.80 -10.89 4.36
C GLN A 181 -6.25 -10.79 5.79
N ALA A 182 -7.11 -11.02 6.78
CA ALA A 182 -6.71 -11.08 8.19
C ALA A 182 -6.06 -12.43 8.58
N GLN A 183 -6.18 -13.45 7.73
CA GLN A 183 -5.55 -14.77 7.88
C GLN A 183 -5.06 -15.23 6.52
N VAL A 184 -3.89 -15.87 6.46
CA VAL A 184 -3.17 -16.13 5.21
C VAL A 184 -3.03 -17.62 4.93
N LYS A 185 -3.28 -18.01 3.68
CA LYS A 185 -2.92 -19.30 3.10
C LYS A 185 -1.41 -19.34 2.76
N GLN A 186 -0.77 -20.47 3.02
CA GLN A 186 0.65 -20.74 2.77
C GLN A 186 1.06 -20.44 1.31
N ILE A 187 2.03 -19.53 1.13
CA ILE A 187 2.77 -19.34 -0.12
C ILE A 187 4.24 -19.15 0.25
N TYR A 188 5.13 -19.86 -0.45
CA TYR A 188 6.57 -19.85 -0.23
C TYR A 188 7.20 -18.48 -0.54
N ASP A 189 8.09 -18.04 0.37
CA ASP A 189 8.94 -16.83 0.35
C ASP A 189 8.26 -15.45 0.25
N GLU A 190 7.00 -15.37 -0.21
CA GLU A 190 6.15 -14.17 -0.21
C GLU A 190 4.86 -14.35 0.63
N GLY A 191 4.89 -15.26 1.60
CA GLY A 191 3.76 -15.56 2.48
C GLY A 191 3.22 -14.30 3.16
N VAL A 192 1.94 -13.98 2.90
CA VAL A 192 1.22 -12.78 3.35
C VAL A 192 1.12 -12.64 4.88
N TYR A 193 1.67 -13.57 5.67
CA TYR A 193 1.50 -13.68 7.13
C TYR A 193 1.93 -12.42 7.89
N ALA A 194 2.77 -11.56 7.29
CA ALA A 194 3.48 -10.54 8.04
C ALA A 194 3.81 -9.27 7.27
N ASN A 195 3.07 -8.94 6.20
CA ASN A 195 3.23 -7.61 5.60
C ASN A 195 2.32 -6.63 6.35
N PRO A 196 2.89 -5.68 7.10
CA PRO A 196 2.10 -4.66 7.75
C PRO A 196 1.36 -3.84 6.69
N VAL A 197 0.14 -3.49 7.02
CA VAL A 197 -0.70 -2.60 6.24
C VAL A 197 -0.26 -1.16 6.54
N PRO A 198 0.04 -0.35 5.50
CA PRO A 198 0.29 1.06 5.67
C PRO A 198 -0.96 1.81 6.12
N LYS A 199 -0.77 2.94 6.81
CA LYS A 199 -1.85 3.90 7.06
C LYS A 199 -2.53 4.31 5.74
N ASP A 200 -3.85 4.50 5.80
CA ASP A 200 -4.74 4.83 4.69
C ASP A 200 -4.85 3.76 3.58
N CYS A 201 -4.37 2.54 3.84
CA CYS A 201 -4.56 1.42 2.92
C CYS A 201 -6.01 0.91 2.98
N LEU A 202 -6.63 0.72 1.81
CA LEU A 202 -7.95 0.12 1.68
C LEU A 202 -7.91 -1.37 2.07
N LEU A 203 -8.70 -1.73 3.07
CA LEU A 203 -8.79 -3.09 3.62
C LEU A 203 -9.97 -3.85 3.02
N PHE A 204 -11.13 -3.22 3.08
CA PHE A 204 -12.42 -3.83 2.76
C PHE A 204 -13.34 -2.84 2.04
N GLU A 205 -14.26 -3.36 1.26
CA GLU A 205 -15.36 -2.61 0.66
C GLU A 205 -16.64 -3.42 0.76
N TYR A 206 -17.72 -2.79 1.18
CA TYR A 206 -19.05 -3.38 1.21
C TYR A 206 -19.98 -2.59 0.30
N ILE A 207 -20.45 -3.22 -0.77
CA ILE A 207 -21.36 -2.62 -1.77
C ILE A 207 -22.79 -2.82 -1.31
N TYR A 208 -23.57 -1.74 -1.29
CA TYR A 208 -24.96 -1.75 -0.85
C TYR A 208 -25.88 -2.35 -1.90
N ARG A 209 -26.82 -3.15 -1.41
CA ARG A 209 -27.95 -3.66 -2.19
C ARG A 209 -28.77 -2.52 -2.78
N LYS A 210 -29.34 -2.76 -3.97
CA LYS A 210 -30.35 -1.89 -4.58
C LYS A 210 -31.60 -2.71 -4.89
N MET A 211 -32.74 -2.21 -4.45
CA MET A 211 -34.02 -2.86 -4.73
C MET A 211 -34.39 -2.65 -6.19
N GLY A 212 -34.70 -3.75 -6.87
CA GLY A 212 -35.28 -3.73 -8.21
C GLY A 212 -36.73 -3.25 -8.20
N ARG A 213 -37.34 -3.24 -9.39
CA ARG A 213 -38.79 -3.02 -9.57
C ARG A 213 -39.38 -4.13 -10.43
N GLU A 214 -40.55 -4.62 -10.04
CA GLU A 214 -41.29 -5.60 -10.83
C GLU A 214 -41.72 -5.00 -12.18
N GLY A 215 -41.89 -5.88 -13.17
CA GLY A 215 -42.47 -5.54 -14.47
C GLY A 215 -43.89 -6.09 -14.61
N ARG A 216 -44.52 -5.79 -15.74
CA ARG A 216 -45.79 -6.43 -16.15
C ARG A 216 -45.83 -6.60 -17.65
N ASN A 217 -46.17 -7.80 -18.09
CA ASN A 217 -46.27 -8.12 -19.51
C ASN A 217 -47.62 -7.73 -20.10
N LEU A 218 -47.76 -7.87 -21.42
CA LEU A 218 -48.98 -7.52 -22.16
C LEU A 218 -50.09 -8.56 -22.06
N ARG A 219 -49.93 -9.62 -21.27
CA ARG A 219 -51.04 -10.48 -20.79
C ARG A 219 -51.62 -10.00 -19.45
N GLY A 220 -50.99 -9.02 -18.81
CA GLY A 220 -51.36 -8.53 -17.49
C GLY A 220 -50.71 -9.31 -16.34
N GLU A 221 -49.75 -10.18 -16.62
CA GLU A 221 -49.03 -10.98 -15.62
C GLU A 221 -47.87 -10.14 -15.03
N ILE A 222 -47.70 -10.18 -13.71
CA ILE A 222 -46.57 -9.53 -13.02
C ILE A 222 -45.31 -10.34 -13.30
N LEU A 223 -44.26 -9.64 -13.73
CA LEU A 223 -42.91 -10.19 -13.84
C LEU A 223 -42.24 -9.99 -12.49
N ALA A 224 -42.39 -10.97 -11.61
CA ALA A 224 -41.82 -10.98 -10.28
C ALA A 224 -40.30 -11.06 -10.32
N LEU A 225 -39.65 -10.44 -9.35
CA LEU A 225 -38.19 -10.50 -9.20
C LEU A 225 -37.79 -11.74 -8.39
N GLU A 226 -36.62 -12.28 -8.68
CA GLU A 226 -36.03 -13.34 -7.84
C GLU A 226 -35.77 -12.83 -6.41
N PRO A 227 -35.94 -13.67 -5.38
CA PRO A 227 -35.72 -13.26 -4.00
C PRO A 227 -34.24 -12.90 -3.75
N LEU A 228 -34.03 -11.75 -3.11
CA LEU A 228 -32.72 -11.29 -2.67
C LEU A 228 -32.05 -12.28 -1.71
N LYS A 229 -30.76 -12.53 -1.92
CA LYS A 229 -29.90 -13.20 -0.95
C LYS A 229 -29.19 -12.14 -0.12
N PHE A 230 -29.35 -12.20 1.19
CA PHE A 230 -28.73 -11.26 2.13
C PHE A 230 -27.40 -11.81 2.62
N VAL A 231 -26.32 -11.07 2.42
CA VAL A 231 -25.01 -11.40 3.01
C VAL A 231 -24.80 -10.67 4.34
N ASP A 232 -25.45 -9.51 4.51
CA ASP A 232 -25.21 -8.55 5.60
C ASP A 232 -23.75 -8.07 5.62
N ASN A 233 -23.49 -6.88 6.17
CA ASN A 233 -22.13 -6.36 6.20
C ASN A 233 -21.27 -7.16 7.20
N PRO A 234 -20.24 -7.91 6.76
CA PRO A 234 -19.45 -8.75 7.66
C PRO A 234 -18.34 -7.98 8.39
N PHE A 235 -18.14 -6.70 8.06
CA PHE A 235 -17.04 -5.87 8.57
C PHE A 235 -17.43 -5.18 9.88
N VAL A 236 -17.39 -5.95 10.97
CA VAL A 236 -17.44 -5.42 12.34
C VAL A 236 -16.05 -4.93 12.71
N LEU A 237 -15.93 -3.67 13.13
CA LEU A 237 -14.68 -3.08 13.61
C LEU A 237 -14.60 -3.22 15.13
N LYS A 238 -13.45 -3.66 15.63
CA LYS A 238 -13.23 -3.83 17.06
C LYS A 238 -12.87 -2.52 17.77
N ASP A 239 -12.13 -1.64 17.08
CA ASP A 239 -11.59 -0.38 17.61
C ASP A 239 -11.32 0.64 16.47
N GLU A 240 -10.70 1.77 16.81
CA GLU A 240 -10.42 2.91 15.90
C GLU A 240 -9.16 2.72 15.03
N SER A 241 -8.51 1.56 15.09
CA SER A 241 -7.34 1.25 14.25
C SER A 241 -7.69 1.09 12.76
N ILE A 242 -9.01 1.01 12.46
CA ILE A 242 -9.59 1.01 11.12
C ILE A 242 -10.69 2.08 11.09
N TYR A 243 -10.70 2.94 10.08
CA TYR A 243 -11.77 3.92 9.89
C TYR A 243 -12.64 3.59 8.67
N LYS A 244 -13.90 4.01 8.74
CA LYS A 244 -14.91 3.78 7.69
C LYS A 244 -15.21 5.08 6.95
N VAL A 245 -15.29 5.01 5.63
CA VAL A 245 -15.78 6.09 4.76
C VAL A 245 -17.08 5.61 4.10
N GLU A 246 -18.14 6.38 4.31
CA GLU A 246 -19.49 6.08 3.84
C GLU A 246 -19.77 6.77 2.49
N PHE A 247 -20.28 6.02 1.52
CA PHE A 247 -20.75 6.53 0.23
C PHE A 247 -22.22 6.14 0.00
N ALA A 248 -22.85 6.71 -1.02
CA ALA A 248 -24.27 6.45 -1.33
C ALA A 248 -24.56 4.98 -1.71
N ASP A 249 -23.60 4.27 -2.31
CA ASP A 249 -23.78 2.90 -2.80
C ASP A 249 -22.85 1.88 -2.13
N ARG A 250 -22.02 2.30 -1.16
CA ARG A 250 -21.02 1.44 -0.52
C ARG A 250 -20.42 2.04 0.76
N ALA A 251 -19.74 1.21 1.52
CA ALA A 251 -18.80 1.61 2.57
C ALA A 251 -17.39 1.10 2.25
N LYS A 252 -16.37 1.92 2.53
CA LYS A 252 -14.95 1.55 2.42
C LYS A 252 -14.27 1.63 3.78
N TYR A 253 -13.36 0.71 4.04
CA TYR A 253 -12.66 0.58 5.32
C TYR A 253 -11.16 0.69 5.11
N TYR A 254 -10.53 1.60 5.83
CA TYR A 254 -9.13 1.96 5.67
C TYR A 254 -8.36 1.78 6.97
N ALA A 255 -7.10 1.40 6.86
CA ALA A 255 -6.17 1.37 7.98
C ALA A 255 -5.97 2.77 8.56
N ASN A 256 -6.24 2.97 9.86
CA ASN A 256 -5.87 4.19 10.56
C ASN A 256 -4.42 4.12 11.08
N ASP A 257 -4.00 2.91 11.47
CA ASP A 257 -2.70 2.62 12.05
C ASP A 257 -1.83 1.76 11.12
N TYR A 258 -0.51 1.84 11.29
CA TYR A 258 0.44 0.94 10.65
C TYR A 258 0.55 -0.37 11.44
N GLY A 259 0.35 -1.52 10.80
CA GLY A 259 0.50 -2.80 11.48
C GLY A 259 -0.18 -3.97 10.78
N PHE A 260 -0.44 -5.04 11.52
CA PHE A 260 -0.99 -6.29 11.01
C PHE A 260 -2.50 -6.33 11.13
N LEU A 261 -3.20 -6.56 10.02
CA LEU A 261 -4.64 -6.77 10.01
C LEU A 261 -5.00 -8.07 10.73
N ARG A 262 -5.86 -8.00 11.75
CA ARG A 262 -6.33 -9.13 12.53
C ARG A 262 -7.85 -9.14 12.62
N LYS A 263 -8.40 -10.31 12.95
CA LYS A 263 -9.82 -10.51 13.28
C LYS A 263 -9.92 -11.37 14.53
N ASP A 264 -10.67 -10.91 15.51
CA ASP A 264 -11.09 -11.72 16.66
C ASP A 264 -12.63 -11.83 16.73
N ASP A 265 -13.14 -12.28 17.86
CA ASP A 265 -14.56 -12.40 18.17
C ASP A 265 -15.30 -11.05 18.17
N ARG A 266 -14.61 -9.94 18.43
CA ARG A 266 -15.18 -8.58 18.48
C ARG A 266 -15.14 -7.88 17.13
N GLY A 267 -14.20 -8.23 16.25
CA GLY A 267 -14.15 -7.67 14.91
C GLY A 267 -12.75 -7.59 14.31
N PHE A 268 -12.64 -6.82 13.23
CA PHE A 268 -11.38 -6.49 12.56
C PHE A 268 -10.69 -5.32 13.25
N PHE A 269 -9.36 -5.38 13.30
CA PHE A 269 -8.49 -4.33 13.83
C PHE A 269 -7.08 -4.45 13.26
N ILE A 270 -6.28 -3.39 13.41
CA ILE A 270 -4.85 -3.39 13.13
C ILE A 270 -4.08 -3.48 14.46
N SER A 271 -3.20 -4.46 14.55
CA SER A 271 -2.28 -4.63 15.67
C SER A 271 -0.87 -4.26 15.24
N ASN A 272 -0.20 -3.39 15.98
CA ASN A 272 1.22 -3.12 15.75
C ASN A 272 2.15 -4.26 16.24
N THR A 273 1.61 -5.18 17.06
CA THR A 273 2.33 -6.34 17.59
C THR A 273 2.00 -7.60 16.80
N ILE A 274 3.03 -8.38 16.47
CA ILE A 274 2.92 -9.75 15.98
C ILE A 274 3.65 -10.70 16.93
N GLN A 275 2.92 -11.71 17.37
CA GLN A 275 3.44 -12.78 18.20
C GLN A 275 3.44 -14.07 17.40
N VAL A 276 4.59 -14.73 17.32
CA VAL A 276 4.81 -15.99 16.61
C VAL A 276 5.56 -16.96 17.50
N SER A 277 5.32 -18.26 17.35
CA SER A 277 6.05 -19.27 18.12
C SER A 277 7.49 -19.43 17.60
N GLN A 278 7.65 -19.56 16.29
CA GLN A 278 8.94 -19.76 15.63
C GLN A 278 8.94 -19.01 14.30
N VAL A 279 10.10 -18.52 13.89
CA VAL A 279 10.27 -17.89 12.57
C VAL A 279 11.10 -18.81 11.68
N ASP A 280 10.46 -19.35 10.64
CA ASP A 280 11.08 -20.25 9.69
C ASP A 280 10.49 -20.10 8.27
N LEU A 281 11.13 -20.72 7.28
CA LEU A 281 10.75 -20.60 5.87
C LEU A 281 9.38 -21.23 5.56
N LYS A 282 8.98 -22.27 6.31
CA LYS A 282 7.75 -23.04 6.04
C LYS A 282 6.51 -22.38 6.62
N ASN A 283 6.65 -21.76 7.78
CA ASN A 283 5.53 -21.30 8.60
C ASN A 283 5.31 -19.79 8.49
N THR A 284 6.37 -18.99 8.68
CA THR A 284 6.23 -17.52 8.78
C THR A 284 6.86 -16.78 7.61
N GLY A 285 7.88 -17.36 6.98
CA GLY A 285 8.78 -16.60 6.11
C GLY A 285 9.53 -15.50 6.87
N SER A 286 10.08 -14.53 6.12
CA SER A 286 10.68 -13.33 6.71
C SER A 286 9.61 -12.36 7.22
N ILE A 287 9.86 -11.70 8.34
CA ILE A 287 8.99 -10.64 8.88
C ILE A 287 9.66 -9.31 8.61
N LYS A 288 9.10 -8.51 7.70
CA LYS A 288 9.67 -7.21 7.30
C LYS A 288 8.65 -6.10 7.52
N THR A 289 8.97 -5.22 8.45
CA THR A 289 8.20 -4.02 8.78
C THR A 289 9.10 -2.79 8.68
N ASN A 290 8.50 -1.61 8.67
CA ASN A 290 9.26 -0.37 8.72
C ASN A 290 9.84 -0.21 10.13
N VAL A 291 11.17 -0.14 10.22
CA VAL A 291 11.92 0.04 11.47
C VAL A 291 11.60 1.39 12.11
N ASP A 292 11.07 2.34 11.33
CA ASP A 292 10.61 3.65 11.82
C ASP A 292 9.21 3.67 12.40
N GLU A 293 8.40 2.63 12.18
CA GLU A 293 7.06 2.50 12.72
C GLU A 293 7.07 1.64 13.99
N ASN A 294 6.23 1.98 14.96
CA ASN A 294 6.17 1.34 16.30
C ASN A 294 5.60 -0.09 16.26
N THR A 295 6.30 -0.99 15.57
CA THR A 295 5.94 -2.40 15.40
C THR A 295 6.76 -3.28 16.31
N VAL A 296 6.10 -4.29 16.87
CA VAL A 296 6.70 -5.22 17.83
C VAL A 296 6.59 -6.64 17.28
N VAL A 297 7.71 -7.33 17.15
CA VAL A 297 7.79 -8.75 16.78
C VAL A 297 8.23 -9.53 18.01
N GLU A 298 7.34 -10.38 18.52
CA GLU A 298 7.63 -11.28 19.64
C GLU A 298 7.69 -12.73 19.15
N VAL A 299 8.87 -13.35 19.29
CA VAL A 299 9.10 -14.77 18.99
C VAL A 299 9.19 -15.53 20.31
N LEU A 300 8.19 -16.36 20.59
CA LEU A 300 8.10 -17.14 21.81
C LEU A 300 8.37 -18.62 21.55
N TYR A 301 9.62 -19.05 21.76
CA TYR A 301 10.03 -20.42 21.54
C TYR A 301 10.79 -20.99 22.75
N ASN A 302 10.22 -22.00 23.38
CA ASN A 302 10.76 -22.56 24.62
C ASN A 302 11.61 -23.83 24.43
N ASP A 303 11.81 -24.29 23.18
CA ASP A 303 12.66 -25.45 22.92
C ASP A 303 14.15 -25.06 23.04
N VAL A 304 14.93 -25.93 23.69
CA VAL A 304 16.37 -25.75 23.93
C VAL A 304 17.21 -26.26 22.74
N ILE A 305 16.63 -27.17 21.94
CA ILE A 305 17.30 -27.84 20.82
C ILE A 305 17.11 -27.04 19.52
N GLU A 306 15.91 -26.54 19.28
CA GLU A 306 15.58 -25.80 18.06
C GLU A 306 15.73 -24.29 18.21
N ASP A 307 16.12 -23.62 17.13
CA ASP A 307 16.20 -22.16 17.09
C ASP A 307 14.80 -21.53 17.00
N ALA A 308 14.57 -20.46 17.76
CA ALA A 308 13.38 -19.62 17.66
C ALA A 308 13.29 -18.93 16.31
N VAL A 309 14.45 -18.59 15.73
CA VAL A 309 14.58 -18.04 14.38
C VAL A 309 15.54 -18.92 13.60
N LYS A 310 15.04 -19.68 12.62
CA LYS A 310 15.84 -20.65 11.87
C LYS A 310 16.86 -19.97 10.96
N SER A 311 17.97 -20.68 10.74
CA SER A 311 19.03 -20.27 9.81
C SER A 311 18.51 -20.17 8.37
N GLY A 312 19.09 -19.27 7.56
CA GLY A 312 18.85 -19.20 6.11
C GLY A 312 18.33 -17.85 5.63
N ILE A 313 17.36 -17.88 4.69
CA ILE A 313 16.83 -16.69 4.01
C ILE A 313 15.84 -15.89 4.89
N VAL A 314 15.46 -16.45 6.04
CA VAL A 314 14.43 -15.92 6.94
C VAL A 314 14.98 -14.79 7.78
N ASN A 315 14.62 -13.54 7.47
CA ASN A 315 15.10 -12.36 8.20
C ASN A 315 13.99 -11.70 9.02
N ILE A 316 14.36 -10.96 10.07
CA ILE A 316 13.42 -10.13 10.83
C ILE A 316 13.87 -8.67 10.76
N GLN A 317 12.95 -7.80 10.37
CA GLN A 317 13.13 -6.35 10.35
C GLN A 317 11.93 -5.66 11.01
N SER A 318 12.13 -4.98 12.14
CA SER A 318 11.07 -4.26 12.86
C SER A 318 11.60 -3.22 13.85
N SER A 319 10.76 -2.35 14.40
CA SER A 319 11.21 -1.42 15.43
C SER A 319 11.67 -2.18 16.67
N ASP A 320 10.82 -3.05 17.19
CA ASP A 320 11.07 -3.77 18.43
C ASP A 320 11.00 -5.28 18.18
N VAL A 321 12.07 -6.00 18.50
CA VAL A 321 12.17 -7.45 18.29
C VAL A 321 12.54 -8.12 19.61
N LYS A 322 11.66 -8.99 20.11
CA LYS A 322 11.88 -9.78 21.32
C LYS A 322 11.88 -11.26 20.99
N ILE A 323 12.98 -11.93 21.27
CA ILE A 323 13.19 -13.35 20.97
C ILE A 323 13.45 -14.09 22.27
N ARG A 324 12.50 -14.93 22.67
CA ARG A 324 12.69 -15.94 23.71
C ARG A 324 13.12 -17.22 23.00
N GLY A 325 14.43 -17.48 22.98
CA GLY A 325 15.04 -18.66 22.36
C GLY A 325 16.28 -18.32 21.52
N SER A 326 16.88 -19.33 20.91
CA SER A 326 18.11 -19.21 20.13
C SER A 326 17.88 -18.67 18.72
N VAL A 327 18.90 -18.05 18.14
CA VAL A 327 18.86 -17.43 16.81
C VAL A 327 19.89 -18.12 15.93
N GLY A 328 19.43 -18.68 14.81
CA GLY A 328 20.26 -19.33 13.81
C GLY A 328 21.15 -18.36 13.00
N ALA A 329 21.79 -18.89 11.95
CA ALA A 329 22.56 -18.11 10.98
C ALA A 329 21.62 -17.27 10.10
N THR A 330 21.23 -16.09 10.59
CA THR A 330 20.33 -15.17 9.87
C THR A 330 20.63 -13.70 10.16
N LYS A 331 19.93 -12.80 9.45
CA LYS A 331 19.98 -11.36 9.65
C LYS A 331 18.82 -10.85 10.50
N LEU A 332 19.15 -10.04 11.50
CA LEU A 332 18.18 -9.32 12.33
C LEU A 332 18.46 -7.83 12.26
N ASN A 333 17.43 -7.02 11.99
CA ASN A 333 17.53 -5.56 11.97
C ASN A 333 16.42 -4.94 12.84
N ALA A 334 16.78 -4.28 13.95
CA ALA A 334 15.78 -3.65 14.81
C ALA A 334 16.23 -2.38 15.51
N LYS A 335 15.33 -1.46 15.89
CA LYS A 335 15.71 -0.36 16.79
C LYS A 335 16.06 -0.92 18.16
N ASN A 336 15.17 -1.70 18.75
CA ASN A 336 15.39 -2.35 20.04
C ASN A 336 15.31 -3.86 19.86
N LEU A 337 16.37 -4.56 20.27
CA LEU A 337 16.49 -6.00 20.14
C LEU A 337 16.73 -6.65 21.50
N GLU A 338 15.93 -7.66 21.82
CA GLU A 338 16.10 -8.48 23.02
C GLU A 338 16.18 -9.96 22.62
N ILE A 339 17.31 -10.61 22.89
CA ILE A 339 17.51 -12.05 22.65
C ILE A 339 17.84 -12.74 23.96
N LYS A 340 16.92 -13.57 24.47
CA LYS A 340 17.10 -14.34 25.72
C LYS A 340 17.80 -15.70 25.52
N GLY A 341 18.11 -16.08 24.29
CA GLY A 341 18.84 -17.32 23.96
C GLY A 341 20.27 -17.08 23.46
N VAL A 342 20.75 -18.00 22.63
CA VAL A 342 22.10 -18.00 22.07
C VAL A 342 22.04 -17.62 20.59
N THR A 343 22.94 -16.73 20.13
CA THR A 343 23.06 -16.45 18.70
C THR A 343 24.08 -17.39 18.04
N HIS A 344 23.81 -17.76 16.79
CA HIS A 344 24.72 -18.55 15.98
C HIS A 344 25.95 -17.73 15.54
N LYS A 345 27.09 -18.38 15.29
CA LYS A 345 28.36 -17.74 14.88
C LYS A 345 28.30 -16.95 13.57
N LYS A 346 27.34 -17.30 12.71
CA LYS A 346 27.07 -16.64 11.42
C LYS A 346 25.85 -15.71 11.45
N SER A 347 25.31 -15.40 12.63
CA SER A 347 24.26 -14.38 12.76
C SER A 347 24.84 -12.99 12.49
N ASP A 348 24.05 -12.15 11.83
CA ASP A 348 24.40 -10.78 11.44
C ASP A 348 23.31 -9.85 11.95
N ILE A 349 23.62 -9.11 13.01
CA ILE A 349 22.65 -8.37 13.80
C ILE A 349 22.98 -6.88 13.71
N THR A 350 22.00 -6.08 13.30
CA THR A 350 22.09 -4.61 13.33
C THR A 350 21.00 -4.08 14.26
N SER A 351 21.35 -3.16 15.17
CA SER A 351 20.33 -2.51 15.98
C SER A 351 20.70 -1.12 16.48
N LYS A 352 19.76 -0.37 17.06
CA LYS A 352 20.13 0.81 17.85
C LYS A 352 20.51 0.40 19.27
N ASN A 353 19.65 -0.37 19.93
CA ASN A 353 19.84 -0.92 21.26
C ASN A 353 19.70 -2.45 21.21
N ALA A 354 20.65 -3.19 21.78
CA ALA A 354 20.60 -4.65 21.85
C ALA A 354 20.89 -5.17 23.26
N TYR A 355 20.00 -6.03 23.74
CA TYR A 355 20.23 -6.97 24.83
C TYR A 355 20.36 -8.38 24.27
N ILE A 356 21.46 -9.07 24.56
CA ILE A 356 21.66 -10.46 24.16
C ILE A 356 22.22 -11.28 25.33
N LYS A 357 21.57 -12.39 25.67
CA LYS A 357 22.06 -13.28 26.72
C LYS A 357 23.40 -13.91 26.34
N THR A 358 23.47 -14.62 25.22
CA THR A 358 24.74 -15.19 24.72
C THR A 358 24.93 -14.86 23.25
N HIS A 359 25.98 -14.11 22.92
CA HIS A 359 26.26 -13.69 21.56
C HIS A 359 27.52 -14.36 21.00
N LYS A 360 27.41 -14.95 19.80
CA LYS A 360 28.54 -15.59 19.08
C LYS A 360 28.76 -15.07 17.67
N GLY A 361 27.87 -14.23 17.17
CA GLY A 361 27.86 -13.75 15.79
C GLY A 361 28.52 -12.39 15.61
N PHE A 362 28.01 -11.64 14.63
CA PHE A 362 28.33 -10.24 14.42
C PHE A 362 27.18 -9.35 14.91
N LEU A 363 27.52 -8.27 15.63
CA LEU A 363 26.59 -7.26 16.11
C LEU A 363 27.12 -5.86 15.85
N GLU A 364 26.33 -5.04 15.16
CA GLU A 364 26.57 -3.60 14.98
C GLU A 364 25.44 -2.79 15.62
N ALA A 365 25.74 -1.91 16.59
CA ALA A 365 24.71 -1.11 17.26
C ALA A 365 25.18 0.21 17.90
N GLU A 366 24.26 1.04 18.40
CA GLU A 366 24.65 2.19 19.23
C GLU A 366 24.95 1.74 20.67
N ASN A 367 24.03 1.04 21.32
CA ASN A 367 24.14 0.58 22.70
C ASN A 367 23.94 -0.93 22.79
N VAL A 368 24.89 -1.61 23.43
CA VAL A 368 24.94 -3.08 23.50
C VAL A 368 25.11 -3.52 24.95
N TYR A 369 24.27 -4.46 25.37
CA TYR A 369 24.42 -5.22 26.61
C TYR A 369 24.44 -6.71 26.29
N ILE A 370 25.50 -7.40 26.73
CA ILE A 370 25.66 -8.84 26.52
C ILE A 370 26.04 -9.52 27.84
N GLU A 371 25.31 -10.56 28.24
CA GLU A 371 25.71 -11.32 29.43
C GLU A 371 26.95 -12.18 29.15
N ASN A 372 26.95 -12.94 28.05
CA ASN A 372 28.05 -13.81 27.64
C ASN A 372 28.41 -13.56 26.18
N LEU A 373 29.56 -12.93 25.95
CA LEU A 373 30.12 -12.74 24.62
C LEU A 373 31.17 -13.83 24.36
N GLU A 374 30.86 -14.76 23.46
CA GLU A 374 31.68 -15.95 23.19
C GLU A 374 32.00 -16.05 21.70
N ASP A 375 33.26 -15.90 21.31
CA ASP A 375 33.70 -15.89 19.90
C ASP A 375 33.03 -14.80 19.01
N GLY A 376 32.22 -13.92 19.60
CA GLY A 376 31.46 -12.90 18.88
C GLY A 376 32.27 -11.66 18.50
N ILE A 377 31.75 -10.88 17.56
CA ILE A 377 32.30 -9.63 17.07
C ILE A 377 31.27 -8.52 17.30
N VAL A 378 31.64 -7.51 18.09
CA VAL A 378 30.75 -6.37 18.41
C VAL A 378 31.39 -5.07 17.94
N ARG A 379 30.63 -4.27 17.18
CA ARG A 379 30.98 -2.90 16.81
C ARG A 379 29.89 -1.95 17.28
N ALA A 380 30.21 -1.04 18.20
CA ALA A 380 29.19 -0.15 18.73
C ALA A 380 29.70 1.20 19.25
N LYS A 381 28.79 2.09 19.67
CA LYS A 381 29.18 3.29 20.41
C LYS A 381 29.48 2.95 21.86
N ASN A 382 28.58 2.21 22.50
CA ASN A 382 28.62 1.85 23.91
C ASN A 382 28.42 0.33 24.07
N VAL A 383 29.31 -0.34 24.80
CA VAL A 383 29.26 -1.79 25.01
C VAL A 383 29.41 -2.11 26.48
N TYR A 384 28.48 -2.89 27.01
CA TYR A 384 28.54 -3.54 28.31
C TYR A 384 28.57 -5.06 28.11
N VAL A 385 29.57 -5.73 28.68
CA VAL A 385 29.67 -7.20 28.66
C VAL A 385 29.93 -7.73 30.06
N LYS A 386 29.11 -8.67 30.52
CA LYS A 386 29.36 -9.31 31.80
C LYS A 386 30.50 -10.33 31.72
N ASN A 387 30.45 -11.27 30.78
CA ASN A 387 31.52 -12.25 30.55
C ASN A 387 32.01 -12.20 29.10
N CYS A 388 33.30 -11.95 28.90
CA CYS A 388 33.89 -11.81 27.56
C CYS A 388 34.95 -12.90 27.30
N LEU A 389 34.72 -13.79 26.34
CA LEU A 389 35.59 -14.92 26.00
C LEU A 389 35.85 -15.01 24.48
N SER A 390 37.13 -15.04 24.09
CA SER A 390 37.57 -15.19 22.69
C SER A 390 36.94 -14.18 21.71
N ALA A 391 36.49 -13.03 22.22
CA ALA A 391 35.67 -12.09 21.46
C ALA A 391 36.45 -10.89 20.93
N LYS A 392 35.85 -10.17 19.98
CA LYS A 392 36.38 -8.92 19.44
C LYS A 392 35.39 -7.78 19.67
N ILE A 393 35.80 -6.71 20.34
CA ILE A 393 34.94 -5.55 20.61
C ILE A 393 35.62 -4.28 20.12
N GLU A 394 34.93 -3.52 19.25
CA GLU A 394 35.35 -2.18 18.83
C GLU A 394 34.26 -1.15 19.19
N ALA A 395 34.56 -0.24 20.12
CA ALA A 395 33.58 0.77 20.54
C ALA A 395 34.18 2.05 21.11
N GLN A 396 33.37 3.11 21.28
CA GLN A 396 33.83 4.31 21.99
C GLN A 396 34.03 4.02 23.48
N ASN A 397 33.00 3.46 24.12
CA ASN A 397 33.04 3.08 25.53
C ASN A 397 32.82 1.57 25.64
N ILE A 398 33.75 0.89 26.31
CA ILE A 398 33.69 -0.55 26.59
C ILE A 398 33.72 -0.75 28.10
N TYR A 399 32.74 -1.46 28.63
CA TYR A 399 32.68 -1.88 30.02
C TYR A 399 32.60 -3.41 30.08
N ILE A 400 33.52 -4.03 30.82
CA ILE A 400 33.58 -5.48 30.97
C ILE A 400 33.67 -5.83 32.46
N GLU A 401 32.77 -6.68 32.96
CA GLU A 401 32.90 -7.20 34.32
C GLU A 401 34.04 -8.23 34.40
N ASN A 402 33.94 -9.31 33.61
CA ASN A 402 34.90 -10.40 33.58
C ASN A 402 35.52 -10.56 32.19
N LEU A 403 36.78 -10.14 32.05
CA LEU A 403 37.56 -10.35 30.83
C LEU A 403 38.26 -11.71 30.92
N LEU A 404 37.72 -12.72 30.23
CA LEU A 404 38.24 -14.08 30.21
C LEU A 404 39.43 -14.20 29.25
N ASN A 405 39.56 -15.31 28.51
CA ASN A 405 40.75 -15.57 27.71
C ASN A 405 40.62 -15.05 26.27
N ASN A 406 41.76 -14.69 25.66
CA ASN A 406 41.92 -14.50 24.21
C ASN A 406 41.02 -13.43 23.56
N ASN A 407 40.68 -12.37 24.31
CA ASN A 407 39.86 -11.27 23.78
C ASN A 407 40.70 -10.21 23.08
N LYS A 408 40.10 -9.50 22.12
CA LYS A 408 40.70 -8.34 21.43
C LYS A 408 39.79 -7.13 21.54
N LEU A 409 40.26 -6.10 22.23
CA LEU A 409 39.49 -4.91 22.54
C LEU A 409 40.07 -3.68 21.83
N TYR A 410 39.20 -2.90 21.20
CA TYR A 410 39.55 -1.69 20.44
C TYR A 410 38.74 -0.48 20.93
N PRO A 411 39.01 0.03 22.15
CA PRO A 411 38.30 1.18 22.70
C PRO A 411 38.73 2.49 22.03
N LYS A 412 37.79 3.41 21.83
CA LYS A 412 38.04 4.74 21.23
C LYS A 412 37.97 5.93 22.18
N LYS A 413 37.45 5.74 23.38
CA LYS A 413 37.38 6.78 24.41
C LYS A 413 37.62 6.21 25.80
N THR A 414 36.92 5.15 26.19
CA THR A 414 37.03 4.59 27.54
C THR A 414 36.90 3.07 27.53
N LEU A 415 37.77 2.40 28.28
CA LEU A 415 37.68 0.98 28.61
C LEU A 415 37.67 0.84 30.13
N VAL A 416 36.74 0.07 30.67
CA VAL A 416 36.67 -0.29 32.08
C VAL A 416 36.64 -1.80 32.19
N ILE A 417 37.52 -2.38 33.00
CA ILE A 417 37.49 -3.79 33.36
C ILE A 417 37.37 -3.89 34.88
N GLU A 418 36.24 -4.45 35.35
CA GLU A 418 35.83 -4.36 36.75
C GLU A 418 36.45 -5.44 37.63
N ASN A 419 36.16 -6.72 37.37
CA ASN A 419 36.38 -7.78 38.35
C ASN A 419 37.65 -8.59 38.06
N SER A 420 37.83 -9.06 36.82
CA SER A 420 38.93 -9.96 36.47
C SER A 420 39.45 -9.80 35.04
N ILE A 421 40.76 -10.02 34.88
CA ILE A 421 41.43 -10.20 33.59
C ILE A 421 42.12 -11.57 33.62
N LYS A 422 41.74 -12.49 32.74
CA LYS A 422 42.40 -13.79 32.59
C LYS A 422 43.55 -13.68 31.61
N ASN A 423 43.76 -14.65 30.71
CA ASN A 423 45.02 -14.75 29.96
C ASN A 423 44.86 -14.32 28.50
N LEU A 424 45.97 -13.91 27.88
CA LEU A 424 46.09 -13.70 26.43
C LEU A 424 45.15 -12.63 25.87
N ASN A 425 44.79 -11.61 26.65
CA ASN A 425 43.96 -10.51 26.15
C ASN A 425 44.81 -9.42 25.51
N LEU A 426 44.30 -8.86 24.41
CA LEU A 426 44.91 -7.74 23.70
C LEU A 426 43.99 -6.51 23.77
N ILE A 427 44.46 -5.45 24.39
CA ILE A 427 43.84 -4.12 24.33
C ILE A 427 44.65 -3.31 23.31
N HIS A 428 44.03 -3.04 22.16
CA HIS A 428 44.67 -2.39 21.01
C HIS A 428 43.99 -1.06 20.71
N ILE A 429 44.66 0.03 21.04
CA ILE A 429 44.14 1.38 20.90
C ILE A 429 44.72 1.99 19.63
N SER A 430 43.85 2.22 18.66
CA SER A 430 44.20 2.81 17.37
C SER A 430 43.06 3.69 16.88
N PRO A 431 43.37 4.81 16.22
CA PRO A 431 42.35 5.65 15.59
C PRO A 431 41.74 5.02 14.33
N VAL A 432 42.36 3.99 13.76
CA VAL A 432 41.87 3.25 12.59
C VAL A 432 40.89 2.15 13.02
N ASN A 433 39.84 1.93 12.23
CA ASN A 433 38.83 0.91 12.52
C ASN A 433 39.37 -0.49 12.27
N VAL A 434 39.81 -1.21 13.29
CA VAL A 434 40.53 -2.49 13.10
C VAL A 434 39.64 -3.62 12.56
N LEU A 435 38.34 -3.60 12.86
CA LEU A 435 37.42 -4.68 12.47
C LEU A 435 36.64 -4.38 11.18
N ALA A 436 36.95 -3.30 10.46
CA ALA A 436 36.31 -2.98 9.17
C ALA A 436 36.82 -3.90 8.04
N ALA A 437 35.93 -4.26 7.10
CA ALA A 437 36.21 -5.20 6.02
C ALA A 437 37.22 -4.66 4.97
N ASP A 438 37.33 -3.33 4.83
CA ASP A 438 38.13 -2.67 3.78
C ASP A 438 39.52 -2.21 4.25
N ASN A 439 40.07 -2.82 5.29
CA ASN A 439 41.36 -2.43 5.87
C ASN A 439 42.55 -2.78 4.96
N THR A 440 42.72 -1.98 3.90
CA THR A 440 44.05 -1.63 3.42
C THR A 440 44.73 -0.79 4.51
N ASN A 441 45.93 -1.19 4.87
CA ASN A 441 46.61 -0.88 6.13
C ASN A 441 47.11 0.60 6.26
N ASP A 442 46.45 1.57 5.62
CA ASP A 442 47.00 2.90 5.36
C ASP A 442 45.97 4.06 5.42
N GLU A 443 44.83 3.91 6.11
CA GLU A 443 43.78 4.97 6.14
C GLU A 443 44.33 6.35 6.55
N TYR A 444 45.16 6.40 7.59
CA TYR A 444 45.81 7.64 8.04
C TYR A 444 46.71 8.25 6.94
N LYS A 445 47.51 7.41 6.27
CA LYS A 445 48.41 7.82 5.19
C LYS A 445 47.61 8.32 3.98
N ASN A 446 46.55 7.62 3.59
CA ASN A 446 45.66 8.00 2.50
C ASN A 446 45.02 9.38 2.75
N ILE A 447 44.62 9.67 3.99
CA ILE A 447 44.05 10.96 4.36
C ILE A 447 45.10 12.07 4.37
N LYS A 448 46.33 11.79 4.78
CA LYS A 448 47.45 12.74 4.62
C LYS A 448 47.76 13.01 3.16
N ASP A 449 47.81 11.98 2.32
CA ASP A 449 48.06 12.15 0.88
C ASP A 449 46.94 12.97 0.21
N LEU A 450 45.68 12.75 0.63
CA LEU A 450 44.55 13.55 0.17
C LEU A 450 44.67 15.02 0.62
N SER A 451 45.16 15.28 1.83
CA SER A 451 45.39 16.66 2.31
C SER A 451 46.39 17.42 1.43
N ILE A 452 47.44 16.74 0.95
CA ILE A 452 48.45 17.32 0.05
C ILE A 452 47.83 17.62 -1.31
N LYS A 453 47.02 16.71 -1.86
CA LYS A 453 46.32 16.92 -3.14
C LYS A 453 45.38 18.12 -3.08
N VAL A 454 44.58 18.20 -2.02
CA VAL A 454 43.64 19.32 -1.80
C VAL A 454 44.38 20.66 -1.65
N ALA A 455 45.53 20.68 -0.98
CA ALA A 455 46.35 21.89 -0.86
C ALA A 455 46.85 22.37 -2.23
N LYS A 456 47.36 21.46 -3.09
CA LYS A 456 47.81 21.77 -4.45
C LYS A 456 46.68 22.28 -5.35
N GLU A 457 45.50 21.66 -5.26
CA GLU A 457 44.35 22.04 -6.05
C GLU A 457 43.79 23.42 -5.64
N LEU A 458 43.80 23.70 -4.33
CA LEU A 458 43.44 25.01 -3.79
C LEU A 458 44.39 26.11 -4.31
N GLU A 459 45.68 25.85 -4.35
CA GLU A 459 46.69 26.77 -4.89
C GLU A 459 46.46 27.06 -6.39
N LEU A 460 46.18 26.01 -7.18
CA LEU A 460 45.89 26.12 -8.60
C LEU A 460 44.64 26.99 -8.87
N ILE A 461 43.53 26.71 -8.18
CA ILE A 461 42.28 27.48 -8.34
C ILE A 461 42.45 28.91 -7.85
N THR A 462 43.13 29.12 -6.73
CA THR A 462 43.40 30.48 -6.22
C THR A 462 44.18 31.29 -7.25
N THR A 463 45.20 30.69 -7.89
CA THR A 463 45.97 31.33 -8.95
C THR A 463 45.11 31.68 -10.17
N LYS A 464 44.27 30.74 -10.64
CA LYS A 464 43.34 30.98 -11.76
C LYS A 464 42.35 32.11 -11.45
N MET A 465 41.79 32.13 -10.24
CA MET A 465 40.89 33.17 -9.77
C MET A 465 41.58 34.53 -9.70
N GLN A 466 42.79 34.61 -9.15
CA GLN A 466 43.56 35.85 -9.09
C GLN A 466 43.84 36.41 -10.48
N ASN A 467 44.20 35.57 -11.44
CA ASN A 467 44.45 35.99 -12.83
C ASN A 467 43.17 36.55 -13.50
N LEU A 468 42.03 35.85 -13.35
CA LEU A 468 40.75 36.34 -13.87
C LEU A 468 40.31 37.62 -13.18
N TYR A 469 40.44 37.71 -11.85
CA TYR A 469 40.09 38.89 -11.08
C TYR A 469 40.90 40.12 -11.54
N ARG A 470 42.22 39.97 -11.74
CA ARG A 470 43.06 41.04 -12.29
C ARG A 470 42.59 41.50 -13.66
N TYR A 471 42.22 40.56 -14.55
CA TYR A 471 41.66 40.89 -15.86
C TYR A 471 40.34 41.65 -15.74
N LEU A 472 39.43 41.19 -14.88
CA LEU A 472 38.11 41.81 -14.68
C LEU A 472 38.26 43.25 -14.16
N VAL A 473 39.04 43.45 -13.10
CA VAL A 473 39.28 44.79 -12.52
C VAL A 473 39.93 45.73 -13.53
N SER A 474 40.96 45.27 -14.26
CA SER A 474 41.68 46.11 -15.22
C SER A 474 40.82 46.57 -16.41
N ASN A 475 39.77 45.82 -16.75
CA ASN A 475 38.89 46.12 -17.89
C ASN A 475 37.52 46.69 -17.50
N GLN A 476 37.21 46.78 -16.21
CA GLN A 476 35.89 47.20 -15.70
C GLN A 476 35.46 48.57 -16.23
N VAL A 477 36.35 49.57 -16.20
CA VAL A 477 36.04 50.94 -16.64
C VAL A 477 35.68 50.98 -18.13
N ARG A 478 36.43 50.25 -18.97
CA ARG A 478 36.19 50.17 -20.42
C ARG A 478 34.88 49.46 -20.73
N VAL A 479 34.57 48.39 -20.01
CA VAL A 479 33.31 47.65 -20.15
C VAL A 479 32.11 48.52 -19.79
N LEU A 480 32.20 49.32 -18.73
CA LEU A 480 31.13 50.24 -18.35
C LEU A 480 30.89 51.34 -19.41
N GLN A 481 31.94 51.80 -20.09
CA GLN A 481 31.81 52.70 -21.23
C GLN A 481 31.11 52.01 -22.39
N TYR A 482 31.57 50.83 -22.80
CA TYR A 482 30.98 50.09 -23.91
C TYR A 482 29.52 49.69 -23.65
N LYS A 483 29.14 49.36 -22.40
CA LYS A 483 27.73 49.11 -22.05
C LYS A 483 26.85 50.35 -22.21
N LYS A 484 27.37 51.55 -21.92
CA LYS A 484 26.64 52.82 -22.19
C LYS A 484 26.56 53.13 -23.68
N ASP A 485 27.61 52.82 -24.44
CA ASP A 485 27.61 53.01 -25.90
C ASP A 485 26.60 52.08 -26.59
N ASP A 486 26.43 50.86 -26.06
CA ASP A 486 25.41 49.88 -26.47
C ASP A 486 23.98 50.40 -26.25
N GLU A 487 23.70 50.94 -25.06
CA GLU A 487 22.41 51.58 -24.73
C GLU A 487 22.06 52.76 -25.65
N ASN A 488 23.07 53.47 -26.16
CA ASN A 488 22.92 54.58 -27.09
C ASN A 488 22.93 54.15 -28.57
N GLY A 489 23.02 52.85 -28.87
CA GLY A 489 22.99 52.30 -30.23
C GLY A 489 24.28 52.48 -31.05
N ASN A 490 25.41 52.79 -30.41
CA ASN A 490 26.69 53.14 -31.06
C ASN A 490 27.80 52.09 -30.87
N LEU A 491 27.44 50.80 -30.77
CA LEU A 491 28.41 49.73 -30.49
C LEU A 491 29.07 49.17 -31.77
N SER A 492 30.40 49.03 -31.75
CA SER A 492 31.15 48.33 -32.81
C SER A 492 31.26 46.82 -32.55
N ASP A 493 31.40 46.02 -33.61
CA ASP A 493 31.61 44.56 -33.54
C ASP A 493 32.75 44.14 -32.58
N LEU A 494 33.82 44.94 -32.52
CA LEU A 494 34.97 44.65 -31.66
C LEU A 494 34.65 44.90 -30.18
N GLN A 495 33.86 45.94 -29.87
CA GLN A 495 33.38 46.21 -28.51
C GLN A 495 32.39 45.13 -28.06
N GLU A 496 31.49 44.67 -28.93
CA GLU A 496 30.55 43.58 -28.63
C GLU A 496 31.30 42.28 -28.29
N ARG A 497 32.32 41.92 -29.06
CA ARG A 497 33.17 40.74 -28.77
C ARG A 497 33.90 40.85 -27.43
N LEU A 498 34.38 42.04 -27.07
CA LEU A 498 35.05 42.29 -25.79
C LEU A 498 34.08 42.20 -24.60
N LEU A 499 32.85 42.70 -24.75
CA LEU A 499 31.79 42.55 -23.75
C LEU A 499 31.47 41.07 -23.51
N LYS A 500 31.25 40.29 -24.58
CA LYS A 500 31.04 38.83 -24.48
C LYS A 500 32.22 38.11 -23.82
N LEU A 501 33.46 38.47 -24.15
CA LEU A 501 34.65 37.89 -23.52
C LEU A 501 34.72 38.22 -22.02
N TYR A 502 34.36 39.44 -21.64
CA TYR A 502 34.32 39.88 -20.25
C TYR A 502 33.25 39.13 -19.45
N GLU A 503 32.03 39.00 -19.99
CA GLU A 503 30.94 38.23 -19.37
C GLU A 503 31.31 36.75 -19.24
N ASN A 504 31.89 36.14 -20.28
CA ASN A 504 32.43 34.78 -20.20
C ASN A 504 33.49 34.62 -19.10
N ASN A 505 34.33 35.64 -18.86
CA ASN A 505 35.32 35.61 -17.79
C ASN A 505 34.71 35.81 -16.39
N ILE A 506 33.61 36.57 -16.27
CA ILE A 506 32.79 36.62 -15.04
C ILE A 506 32.21 35.24 -14.74
N ASP A 507 31.60 34.58 -15.73
CA ASP A 507 31.02 33.25 -15.54
C ASP A 507 32.07 32.22 -15.14
N LYS A 508 33.24 32.25 -15.79
CA LYS A 508 34.40 31.42 -15.41
C LYS A 508 34.86 31.72 -13.99
N TYR A 509 34.98 33.00 -13.60
CA TYR A 509 35.35 33.38 -12.24
C TYR A 509 34.35 32.85 -11.22
N ASN A 510 33.05 33.05 -11.45
CA ASN A 510 31.98 32.53 -10.60
C ASN A 510 32.01 30.99 -10.52
N SER A 511 32.34 30.31 -11.62
CA SER A 511 32.53 28.85 -11.62
C SER A 511 33.70 28.43 -10.73
N TYR A 512 34.80 29.18 -10.71
CA TYR A 512 35.94 28.91 -9.84
C TYR A 512 35.67 29.26 -8.37
N VAL A 513 34.87 30.31 -8.09
CA VAL A 513 34.40 30.61 -6.73
C VAL A 513 33.67 29.39 -6.15
N LYS A 514 32.73 28.80 -6.89
CA LYS A 514 32.03 27.57 -6.46
C LYS A 514 32.97 26.39 -6.23
N GLN A 515 33.97 26.20 -7.10
CA GLN A 515 34.98 25.16 -6.92
C GLN A 515 35.85 25.40 -5.67
N TYR A 516 36.25 26.64 -5.43
CA TYR A 516 37.02 27.04 -4.25
C TYR A 516 36.26 26.72 -2.96
N GLU A 517 34.97 27.08 -2.88
CA GLU A 517 34.12 26.77 -1.71
C GLU A 517 34.08 25.27 -1.41
N ASN A 518 33.91 24.44 -2.45
CA ASN A 518 33.94 22.98 -2.32
C ASN A 518 35.28 22.46 -1.80
N ILE A 519 36.40 22.99 -2.31
CA ILE A 519 37.75 22.57 -1.88
C ILE A 519 38.02 22.98 -0.43
N ILE A 520 37.60 24.17 -0.01
CA ILE A 520 37.70 24.62 1.39
C ILE A 520 36.90 23.70 2.32
N TYR A 521 35.67 23.33 1.92
CA TYR A 521 34.85 22.39 2.68
C TYR A 521 35.54 21.02 2.83
N MET A 522 36.13 20.50 1.75
CA MET A 522 36.89 19.24 1.77
C MET A 522 38.14 19.36 2.66
N LYS A 523 38.89 20.46 2.56
CA LYS A 523 40.07 20.74 3.40
C LYS A 523 39.70 20.71 4.89
N HIS A 524 38.58 21.34 5.26
CA HIS A 524 38.09 21.35 6.64
C HIS A 524 37.74 19.95 7.15
N LYS A 525 37.03 19.14 6.36
CA LYS A 525 36.72 17.75 6.70
C LYS A 525 37.98 16.90 6.89
N ILE A 526 38.95 17.04 6.00
CA ILE A 526 40.22 16.31 6.05
C ILE A 526 41.01 16.70 7.30
N HIS A 527 41.14 18.00 7.58
CA HIS A 527 41.87 18.48 8.74
C HIS A 527 41.28 17.96 10.05
N LYS A 528 39.95 18.05 10.21
CA LYS A 528 39.25 17.45 11.37
C LYS A 528 39.52 15.96 11.54
N LYS A 529 39.61 15.22 10.44
CA LYS A 529 39.87 13.78 10.48
C LYS A 529 41.33 13.49 10.86
N ILE A 530 42.29 14.28 10.36
CA ILE A 530 43.71 14.20 10.78
C ILE A 530 43.85 14.52 12.27
N ASP A 531 43.23 15.60 12.76
CA ASP A 531 43.25 15.96 14.18
C ASP A 531 42.67 14.85 15.06
N PHE A 532 41.62 14.17 14.59
CA PHE A 532 41.10 12.98 15.26
C PHE A 532 42.16 11.87 15.33
N PHE A 533 42.79 11.51 14.20
CA PHE A 533 43.84 10.49 14.18
C PHE A 533 45.02 10.80 15.12
N ASP A 534 45.43 12.06 15.17
CA ASP A 534 46.58 12.50 15.95
C ASP A 534 46.28 12.60 17.45
N THR A 535 45.02 12.85 17.84
CA THR A 535 44.67 13.10 19.24
C THR A 535 43.91 11.97 19.93
N MET A 536 43.28 11.07 19.18
CA MET A 536 42.40 10.04 19.73
C MET A 536 43.10 9.15 20.77
N CYS A 537 44.27 8.59 20.45
CA CYS A 537 45.00 7.68 21.37
C CYS A 537 45.34 8.35 22.71
N PHE A 538 45.62 9.66 22.71
CA PHE A 538 45.94 10.44 23.91
C PHE A 538 44.71 10.77 24.76
N LYS A 539 43.51 10.66 24.19
CA LYS A 539 42.23 10.88 24.90
C LYS A 539 41.64 9.60 25.47
N VAL A 540 42.15 8.43 25.09
CA VAL A 540 41.66 7.14 25.58
C VAL A 540 42.09 6.90 27.02
N ASN A 541 41.13 6.53 27.87
CA ASN A 541 41.37 6.11 29.24
C ASN A 541 41.07 4.61 29.40
N VAL A 542 42.02 3.86 29.94
CA VAL A 542 41.83 2.44 30.27
C VAL A 542 41.87 2.28 31.79
N TYR A 543 40.76 1.88 32.38
CA TYR A 543 40.60 1.64 33.81
C TYR A 543 40.60 0.15 34.08
N ILE A 544 41.56 -0.31 34.89
CA ILE A 544 41.66 -1.69 35.35
C ILE A 544 41.39 -1.69 36.85
N LYS A 545 40.16 -2.02 37.24
CA LYS A 545 39.76 -2.28 38.63
C LYS A 545 39.99 -3.74 39.04
N ALA A 546 40.16 -4.62 38.05
CA ALA A 546 40.32 -6.05 38.27
C ALA A 546 41.38 -6.34 39.35
N LEU A 547 41.01 -7.15 40.34
CA LEU A 547 41.91 -7.56 41.43
C LEU A 547 42.85 -8.69 41.00
N ASN A 548 42.42 -9.48 40.01
CA ASN A 548 43.16 -10.61 39.48
C ASN A 548 43.46 -10.37 38.00
N ILE A 549 44.75 -10.31 37.67
CA ILE A 549 45.26 -10.14 36.31
C ILE A 549 46.13 -11.35 35.99
N GLY A 550 45.70 -12.13 35.01
CA GLY A 550 46.41 -13.29 34.50
C GLY A 550 47.61 -12.92 33.63
N GLU A 551 48.10 -13.91 32.88
CA GLU A 551 49.34 -13.81 32.12
C GLU A 551 49.11 -13.39 30.66
N ALA A 552 50.19 -12.87 30.04
CA ALA A 552 50.25 -12.55 28.62
C ALA A 552 49.16 -11.56 28.14
N ASN A 553 48.76 -10.64 29.02
CA ASN A 553 47.85 -9.55 28.67
C ASN A 553 48.64 -8.34 28.17
N ILE A 554 48.25 -7.79 27.03
CA ILE A 554 48.97 -6.70 26.36
C ILE A 554 48.06 -5.47 26.25
N LEU A 555 48.56 -4.33 26.73
CA LEU A 555 48.04 -3.01 26.41
C LEU A 555 48.95 -2.36 25.36
N ALA A 556 48.39 -2.01 24.21
CA ALA A 556 49.13 -1.44 23.10
C ALA A 556 48.44 -0.19 22.54
N PHE A 557 49.19 0.90 22.40
CA PHE A 557 48.76 2.12 21.73
C PHE A 557 49.49 2.28 20.39
N TYR A 558 48.72 2.60 19.35
CA TYR A 558 49.18 2.84 17.98
C TYR A 558 48.77 4.25 17.54
N PRO A 559 49.36 5.31 18.10
CA PRO A 559 49.17 6.67 17.58
C PRO A 559 49.51 6.67 16.07
N GLN A 560 48.60 7.18 15.25
CA GLN A 560 48.66 7.15 13.77
C GLN A 560 48.35 5.79 13.10
N GLY A 561 47.94 4.77 13.86
CA GLY A 561 47.45 3.49 13.33
C GLY A 561 48.51 2.58 12.69
N SER A 562 49.78 3.00 12.71
CA SER A 562 50.88 2.22 12.15
C SER A 562 51.60 1.40 13.21
N ARG A 563 52.01 0.17 12.86
CA ARG A 563 52.84 -0.68 13.71
C ARG A 563 54.25 -0.12 13.97
N TYR A 564 54.68 0.90 13.21
CA TYR A 564 56.01 1.51 13.38
C TYR A 564 56.11 2.38 14.63
N LEU A 565 54.99 2.93 15.14
CA LEU A 565 54.96 3.73 16.36
C LEU A 565 54.03 3.05 17.38
N GLU A 566 54.53 1.98 18.00
CA GLU A 566 53.77 1.22 19.00
C GLU A 566 54.33 1.42 20.42
N PHE A 567 53.42 1.66 21.36
CA PHE A 567 53.73 1.71 22.78
C PHE A 567 53.03 0.54 23.46
N LYS A 568 53.80 -0.40 23.98
CA LYS A 568 53.29 -1.65 24.57
C LYS A 568 53.64 -1.74 26.05
N LYS A 569 52.72 -2.33 26.80
CA LYS A 569 52.92 -2.73 28.20
C LYS A 569 52.28 -4.09 28.43
N MET A 570 53.04 -4.99 29.06
CA MET A 570 52.49 -6.22 29.65
C MET A 570 51.73 -5.85 30.92
N LEU A 571 50.48 -6.29 31.03
CA LEU A 571 49.67 -6.12 32.23
C LEU A 571 49.88 -7.33 33.14
N GLY A 572 50.05 -7.07 34.44
CA GLY A 572 50.18 -8.10 35.46
C GLY A 572 49.63 -7.63 36.81
N PHE A 573 49.84 -8.43 37.87
CA PHE A 573 49.28 -8.17 39.21
C PHE A 573 49.55 -6.76 39.78
N VAL A 574 50.69 -6.16 39.43
CA VAL A 574 51.04 -4.80 39.88
C VAL A 574 50.17 -3.70 39.27
N ASP A 575 49.38 -4.01 38.24
CA ASP A 575 48.56 -3.08 37.47
C ASP A 575 47.07 -3.08 37.88
N THR A 576 46.75 -3.76 38.97
CA THR A 576 45.45 -3.72 39.65
C THR A 576 45.14 -2.30 40.14
N ASN A 577 43.87 -1.89 40.06
CA ASN A 577 43.40 -0.55 40.42
C ASN A 577 44.25 0.57 39.82
N LYS A 578 44.44 0.54 38.49
CA LYS A 578 45.13 1.61 37.75
C LYS A 578 44.34 2.13 36.56
N LYS A 579 44.53 3.42 36.30
CA LYS A 579 44.19 4.10 35.06
C LYS A 579 45.42 4.21 34.17
N PHE A 580 45.31 3.80 32.91
CA PHE A 580 46.32 3.94 31.87
C PHE A 580 45.90 4.95 30.81
N MET A 581 46.87 5.74 30.35
CA MET A 581 46.70 6.72 29.29
C MET A 581 48.02 6.96 28.57
N LEU A 582 47.95 7.32 27.29
CA LEU A 582 49.11 7.77 26.53
C LEU A 582 49.32 9.26 26.80
N VAL A 583 50.54 9.66 27.14
CA VAL A 583 50.89 11.06 27.42
C VAL A 583 52.17 11.45 26.70
N LYS A 584 52.38 12.77 26.61
CA LYS A 584 53.65 13.37 26.22
C LYS A 584 54.25 14.07 27.43
N ASP A 585 55.55 13.95 27.64
CA ASP A 585 56.26 14.80 28.60
C ASP A 585 56.60 16.17 28.00
N ASP A 586 57.30 16.98 28.80
CA ASP A 586 57.78 18.31 28.43
C ASP A 586 58.80 18.26 27.27
N ASN A 587 59.44 17.11 27.04
CA ASN A 587 60.37 16.86 25.93
C ASN A 587 59.65 16.31 24.68
N ASN A 588 58.31 16.22 24.71
CA ASN A 588 57.46 15.67 23.64
C ASN A 588 57.67 14.17 23.40
N GLU A 589 58.32 13.45 24.32
CA GLU A 589 58.42 12.00 24.29
C GLU A 589 57.10 11.36 24.71
N THR A 590 56.66 10.37 23.94
CA THR A 590 55.38 9.70 24.17
C THR A 590 55.59 8.42 24.97
N TYR A 591 54.80 8.21 26.02
CA TYR A 591 54.87 6.99 26.83
C TYR A 591 53.52 6.67 27.50
N ILE A 592 53.40 5.44 28.01
CA ILE A 592 52.21 5.00 28.76
C ILE A 592 52.35 5.41 30.22
N LYS A 593 51.47 6.29 30.69
CA LYS A 593 51.38 6.69 32.09
C LYS A 593 50.33 5.86 32.82
N SER A 594 50.61 5.51 34.07
CA SER A 594 49.66 4.83 34.97
C SER A 594 49.41 5.66 36.23
N LYS A 595 48.17 5.65 36.75
CA LYS A 595 47.75 6.33 37.99
C LYS A 595 46.91 5.38 38.85
N LYS A 596 47.15 5.33 40.16
CA LYS A 596 46.40 4.45 41.10
C LYS A 596 45.04 5.03 41.52
N ASN A 597 44.99 6.32 41.82
CA ASN A 597 43.76 6.94 42.34
C ASN A 597 43.01 7.61 41.18
N PHE A 598 41.99 6.95 40.64
CA PHE A 598 41.05 7.51 39.68
C PHE A 598 39.66 7.63 40.31
N ASN A 599 38.85 8.56 39.80
CA ASN A 599 37.54 8.88 40.35
C ASN A 599 36.57 7.69 40.16
N GLU A 600 36.22 7.00 41.23
CA GLU A 600 35.32 5.84 41.18
C GLU A 600 33.88 6.23 40.86
N ILE A 601 33.44 7.42 41.29
CA ILE A 601 32.09 7.95 41.04
C ILE A 601 31.83 8.10 39.53
N GLU A 602 32.83 8.55 38.76
CA GLU A 602 32.72 8.64 37.30
C GLU A 602 32.47 7.29 36.63
N LEU A 603 33.06 6.22 37.17
CA LEU A 603 32.93 4.87 36.62
C LEU A 603 31.62 4.21 37.03
N GLU A 604 31.14 4.45 38.24
CA GLU A 604 29.81 4.03 38.67
C GLU A 604 28.72 4.72 37.85
N ASN A 605 28.85 6.03 37.60
CA ASN A 605 27.93 6.76 36.73
C ASN A 605 27.95 6.21 35.29
N LEU A 606 29.12 5.84 34.77
CA LEU A 606 29.22 5.19 33.46
C LEU A 606 28.56 3.80 33.47
N LYS A 607 28.76 3.00 34.52
CA LYS A 607 28.13 1.69 34.69
C LYS A 607 26.61 1.83 34.70
N ALA A 608 26.07 2.67 35.57
CA ALA A 608 24.65 2.93 35.69
C ALA A 608 24.05 3.45 34.37
N TYR A 609 24.75 4.34 33.66
CA TYR A 609 24.34 4.81 32.34
C TYR A 609 24.26 3.66 31.31
N LEU A 610 25.26 2.78 31.27
CA LEU A 610 25.29 1.64 30.34
C LEU A 610 24.25 0.55 30.69
N GLU A 611 24.01 0.31 31.98
CA GLU A 611 22.97 -0.61 32.46
C GLU A 611 21.56 -0.07 32.18
N LYS A 612 21.33 1.23 32.36
CA LYS A 612 20.05 1.87 32.03
C LYS A 612 19.73 1.79 30.54
N LEU A 613 20.74 1.99 29.68
CA LEU A 613 20.60 1.80 28.24
C LEU A 613 20.26 0.36 27.83
N ALA A 614 20.51 -0.62 28.71
CA ALA A 614 20.12 -2.01 28.52
C ALA A 614 18.64 -2.29 28.84
N GLY A 615 17.86 -1.29 29.24
CA GLY A 615 16.43 -1.43 29.53
C GLY A 615 16.10 -2.18 30.82
N ARG A 616 17.03 -2.23 31.79
CA ARG A 616 16.79 -2.92 33.07
C ARG A 616 15.79 -2.24 34.00
N ASP A 617 15.47 -0.97 33.78
CA ASP A 617 14.58 -0.21 34.67
C ASP A 617 13.07 -0.33 34.35
N ASP A 618 12.67 -0.96 33.23
CA ASP A 618 11.24 -1.08 32.84
C ASP A 618 10.69 -2.53 32.90
N PHE A 619 11.38 -3.45 33.60
CA PHE A 619 10.94 -4.86 33.70
C PHE A 619 10.66 -5.36 35.13
N TYR A 620 10.77 -4.51 36.15
CA TYR A 620 10.31 -4.79 37.50
C TYR A 620 9.63 -3.52 38.06
N GLU A 621 8.34 -3.63 38.42
CA GLU A 621 7.38 -2.57 38.82
C GLU A 621 6.78 -1.83 37.61
N ILE A 622 5.53 -2.05 37.17
CA ILE A 622 4.23 -2.22 37.84
C ILE A 622 3.45 -3.42 37.28
#